data_AF-A0A455XDQ5-F1
#
_entry.id   AF-A0A455XDQ5-F1
#
_cell.length_a   1.000
_cell.length_b   1.000
_cell.length_c   1.000
_cell.angle_alpha   90.00
_cell.angle_beta   90.00
_cell.angle_gamma   90.00
#
_symmetry.space_group_name_H-M   'P 1'
#
loop_
_entity.id
_entity.type
_entity.pdbx_description
1 polymer ?
#
loop_
_entity_poly.entity_id
_entity_poly.type
_entity_poly.pdbx_seq_one_letter_code
_entity_poly.pdbx_strand_id
1 'polypeptide(L)'
;MKAHKAMKGLKSQNLRDHMSEAELIFTALAELSTRQIAESIEATGMKENEAAAKTGGGIAKKARLELESKTGKRVVSAENYLPPAKKKLAQKKKG
;
A
#
# COMPACT_ATOMS: atom_id res chain seq x y z
N MET A 1 1.24 5.52 -4.70
CA MET A 1 2.70 5.42 -4.42
C MET A 1 3.29 6.68 -3.81
N LYS A 2 3.47 7.81 -4.54
CA LYS A 2 4.14 9.02 -3.99
C LYS A 2 3.47 9.58 -2.72
N ALA A 3 2.14 9.72 -2.73
CA ALA A 3 1.38 10.16 -1.55
C ALA A 3 1.49 9.20 -0.35
N HIS A 4 1.56 7.89 -0.62
CA HIS A 4 1.69 6.86 0.42
C HIS A 4 3.10 6.84 1.04
N LYS A 5 4.13 7.00 0.21
CA LYS A 5 5.49 7.23 0.68
C LYS A 5 5.59 8.50 1.53
N ALA A 6 4.97 9.60 1.10
CA ALA A 6 4.94 10.85 1.87
C ALA A 6 4.23 10.68 3.22
N MET A 7 3.08 9.98 3.25
CA MET A 7 2.35 9.68 4.49
C MET A 7 3.19 8.88 5.50
N LYS A 8 4.04 7.95 5.00
CA LYS A 8 4.96 7.17 5.83
C LYS A 8 6.33 7.84 6.03
N GLY A 9 6.52 9.08 5.57
CA GLY A 9 7.78 9.82 5.71
C GLY A 9 8.96 9.24 4.92
N LEU A 10 8.69 8.42 3.90
CA LEU A 10 9.72 7.74 3.11
C LEU A 10 10.21 8.66 1.99
N LYS A 11 11.54 8.81 1.88
CA LYS A 11 12.19 9.58 0.82
C LYS A 11 12.67 8.65 -0.30
N SER A 12 13.64 7.81 0.01
CA SER A 12 14.26 6.86 -0.92
C SER A 12 13.89 5.40 -0.63
N GLN A 13 13.29 5.11 0.52
CA GLN A 13 12.97 3.74 0.93
C GLN A 13 11.90 3.09 0.04
N ASN A 14 11.96 1.76 -0.05
CA ASN A 14 10.95 0.96 -0.72
C ASN A 14 9.67 0.97 0.13
N LEU A 15 8.53 1.31 -0.47
CA LEU A 15 7.27 1.39 0.27
C LEU A 15 6.86 0.02 0.85
N ARG A 16 7.13 -1.08 0.13
CA ARG A 16 6.67 -2.43 0.51
C ARG A 16 7.25 -2.88 1.84
N ASP A 17 8.49 -2.50 2.15
CA ASP A 17 9.17 -2.84 3.42
C ASP A 17 8.57 -2.09 4.63
N HIS A 18 7.77 -1.07 4.37
CA HIS A 18 7.16 -0.18 5.35
C HIS A 18 5.63 -0.28 5.39
N MET A 19 5.06 -1.20 4.61
CA MET A 19 3.63 -1.50 4.61
C MET A 19 3.31 -2.58 5.65
N SER A 20 2.20 -2.42 6.36
CA SER A 20 1.63 -3.49 7.17
C SER A 20 1.19 -4.67 6.30
N GLU A 21 0.96 -5.82 6.95
CA GLU A 21 0.38 -7.00 6.30
C GLU A 21 -0.94 -6.66 5.58
N ALA A 22 -1.83 -5.90 6.23
CA ALA A 22 -3.08 -5.47 5.61
C ALA A 22 -2.83 -4.61 4.37
N GLU A 23 -1.90 -3.65 4.42
CA GLU A 23 -1.55 -2.83 3.26
C GLU A 23 -1.00 -3.66 2.09
N LEU A 24 -0.19 -4.69 2.38
CA LEU A 24 0.32 -5.63 1.38
C LEU A 24 -0.81 -6.45 0.75
N ILE A 25 -1.70 -7.02 1.56
CA ILE A 25 -2.84 -7.82 1.10
C ILE A 25 -3.78 -6.98 0.21
N PHE A 26 -4.14 -5.77 0.65
CA PHE A 26 -5.03 -4.92 -0.15
C PHE A 26 -4.38 -4.39 -1.43
N THR A 27 -3.06 -4.18 -1.41
CA THR A 27 -2.29 -3.87 -2.64
C THR A 27 -2.32 -5.07 -3.61
N ALA A 28 -2.06 -6.27 -3.11
CA ALA A 28 -2.11 -7.50 -3.92
C ALA A 28 -3.52 -7.76 -4.46
N LEU A 29 -4.57 -7.51 -3.67
CA LEU A 29 -5.96 -7.61 -4.12
C LEU A 29 -6.26 -6.66 -5.28
N ALA A 30 -5.81 -5.41 -5.20
CA ALA A 30 -5.99 -4.44 -6.29
C ALA A 30 -5.24 -4.86 -7.56
N GLU A 31 -4.01 -5.34 -7.41
CA GLU A 31 -3.16 -5.82 -8.52
C GLU A 31 -3.76 -7.05 -9.20
N LEU A 32 -4.13 -8.06 -8.40
CA LEU A 32 -4.79 -9.28 -8.87
C LEU A 32 -6.10 -8.95 -9.60
N SER A 33 -6.97 -8.14 -8.97
CA SER A 33 -8.27 -7.79 -9.55
C SER A 33 -8.10 -7.04 -10.86
N THR A 34 -7.17 -6.08 -10.92
CA THR A 34 -6.87 -5.33 -12.15
C THR A 34 -6.42 -6.26 -13.26
N ARG A 35 -5.48 -7.17 -12.97
CA ARG A 35 -4.94 -8.13 -13.95
C ARG A 35 -6.02 -9.07 -14.46
N GLN A 36 -6.82 -9.66 -13.57
CA GLN A 36 -7.88 -10.58 -13.96
C GLN A 36 -8.97 -9.90 -14.81
N ILE A 37 -9.30 -8.64 -14.52
CA ILE A 37 -10.24 -7.86 -15.33
C ILE A 37 -9.64 -7.56 -16.70
N ALA A 38 -8.39 -7.11 -16.76
CA ALA A 38 -7.69 -6.84 -18.01
C ALA A 38 -7.62 -8.10 -18.90
N GLU A 39 -7.29 -9.25 -18.32
CA GLU A 39 -7.29 -10.55 -19.01
C GLU A 39 -8.69 -10.93 -19.50
N SER A 40 -9.72 -10.77 -18.67
CA SER A 40 -11.11 -11.13 -19.02
C SER A 40 -11.70 -10.29 -20.14
N ILE A 41 -11.25 -9.05 -20.34
CA ILE A 41 -11.72 -8.17 -21.42
C ILE A 41 -10.74 -8.09 -22.59
N GLU A 42 -9.67 -8.90 -22.56
CA GLU A 42 -8.59 -8.90 -23.54
C GLU A 42 -8.03 -7.48 -23.77
N ALA A 43 -7.77 -6.75 -22.69
CA ALA A 43 -7.30 -5.38 -22.72
C ALA A 43 -5.93 -5.26 -23.42
N THR A 44 -5.91 -4.71 -24.63
CA THR A 44 -4.68 -4.53 -25.43
C THR A 44 -4.15 -3.09 -25.38
N GLY A 45 -5.03 -2.11 -25.16
CA GLY A 45 -4.71 -0.69 -25.23
C GLY A 45 -4.69 0.02 -23.88
N MET A 46 -4.23 1.27 -23.89
CA MET A 46 -4.15 2.10 -22.68
C MET A 46 -5.53 2.36 -22.06
N LYS A 47 -6.57 2.57 -22.88
CA LYS A 47 -7.91 2.90 -22.39
C LYS A 47 -8.55 1.73 -21.64
N GLU A 48 -8.41 0.53 -22.19
CA GLU A 48 -8.93 -0.71 -21.62
C GLU A 48 -8.20 -1.04 -20.32
N ASN A 49 -6.87 -0.89 -20.31
CA ASN A 49 -6.06 -1.08 -19.10
C ASN A 49 -6.37 -0.04 -18.01
N GLU A 50 -6.66 1.21 -18.38
CA GLU A 50 -7.10 2.24 -17.43
C GLU A 50 -8.47 1.88 -16.81
N ALA A 51 -9.40 1.38 -17.62
CA ALA A 51 -10.70 0.92 -17.14
C ALA A 51 -10.58 -0.29 -16.20
N ALA A 52 -9.74 -1.27 -16.56
CA ALA A 52 -9.43 -2.42 -15.71
C ALA A 52 -8.80 -1.98 -14.38
N ALA A 53 -7.85 -1.05 -14.40
CA ALA A 53 -7.20 -0.52 -13.20
C ALA A 53 -8.17 0.22 -12.28
N LYS A 54 -9.06 1.04 -12.83
CA LYS A 54 -10.12 1.72 -12.05
C LYS A 54 -11.05 0.70 -11.39
N THR A 55 -11.43 -0.34 -12.13
CA THR A 55 -12.35 -1.37 -11.63
C THR A 55 -11.69 -2.23 -10.55
N GLY A 56 -10.49 -2.75 -10.80
CA GLY A 56 -9.73 -3.55 -9.84
C GLY A 56 -9.37 -2.78 -8.57
N GLY A 57 -8.94 -1.52 -8.71
CA GLY A 57 -8.73 -0.63 -7.57
C GLY A 57 -10.02 -0.35 -6.79
N GLY A 58 -11.16 -0.25 -7.49
CA GLY A 58 -12.49 -0.11 -6.89
C GLY A 58 -12.90 -1.31 -6.04
N ILE A 59 -12.62 -2.54 -6.49
CA ILE A 59 -12.88 -3.78 -5.73
C ILE A 59 -12.08 -3.79 -4.43
N ALA A 60 -10.77 -3.55 -4.52
CA ALA A 60 -9.92 -3.49 -3.33
C ALA A 60 -10.35 -2.37 -2.36
N LYS A 61 -10.76 -1.21 -2.88
CA LYS A 61 -11.29 -0.12 -2.05
C LYS A 61 -12.57 -0.52 -1.30
N LYS A 62 -13.51 -1.21 -1.96
CA LYS A 62 -14.75 -1.67 -1.33
C LYS A 62 -14.45 -2.67 -0.20
N ALA A 63 -13.65 -3.70 -0.50
CA ALA A 63 -13.25 -4.70 0.50
C ALA A 63 -12.52 -4.05 1.69
N ARG A 64 -11.67 -3.05 1.43
CA ARG A 64 -10.97 -2.29 2.47
C ARG A 64 -11.96 -1.57 3.37
N LEU A 65 -12.87 -0.80 2.80
CA LEU A 65 -13.87 -0.04 3.55
C LEU A 65 -14.77 -0.96 4.37
N GLU A 66 -15.15 -2.11 3.83
CA GLU A 66 -15.93 -3.10 4.56
C GLU A 66 -15.17 -3.64 5.76
N LEU A 67 -13.92 -4.08 5.58
CA LEU A 67 -13.07 -4.53 6.69
C LEU A 67 -12.88 -3.45 7.75
N GLU A 68 -12.56 -2.21 7.34
CA GLU A 68 -12.40 -1.07 8.25
C GLU A 68 -13.69 -0.79 9.04
N SER A 69 -14.86 -0.90 8.39
CA SER A 69 -16.15 -0.68 9.04
C SER A 69 -16.49 -1.74 10.09
N LYS A 70 -16.09 -3.01 9.85
CA LYS A 70 -16.37 -4.13 10.76
C LYS A 70 -15.38 -4.19 11.92
N THR A 71 -14.15 -3.75 11.71
CA THR A 71 -13.07 -3.87 12.71
C THR A 71 -12.78 -2.59 13.46
N GLY A 72 -13.21 -1.43 12.93
CA GLY A 72 -12.87 -0.10 13.45
C GLY A 72 -11.39 0.28 13.25
N LYS A 73 -10.59 -0.55 12.59
CA LYS A 73 -9.15 -0.34 12.36
C LYS A 73 -8.93 0.08 10.92
N ARG A 74 -8.09 1.10 10.70
CA ARG A 74 -7.70 1.49 9.34
C ARG A 74 -6.69 0.51 8.76
N VAL A 75 -6.85 0.18 7.48
CA VAL A 75 -5.88 -0.62 6.72
C VAL A 75 -4.68 0.22 6.32
N VAL A 76 -4.91 1.46 5.84
CA VAL A 76 -3.82 2.39 5.50
C VAL A 76 -3.60 3.32 6.69
N SER A 77 -2.41 3.25 7.28
CA SER A 77 -2.01 4.09 8.40
C SER A 77 -0.62 4.70 8.16
N ALA A 78 -0.32 5.77 8.89
CA ALA A 78 1.02 6.35 8.94
C ALA A 78 2.01 5.50 9.76
N GLU A 79 1.52 4.41 10.38
CA GLU A 79 2.37 3.51 11.16
C GLU A 79 3.40 2.86 10.25
N ASN A 80 4.60 2.71 10.77
CA ASN A 80 5.73 2.19 10.03
C ASN A 80 6.02 0.77 10.51
N TYR A 81 6.05 -0.20 9.59
CA TYR A 81 6.23 -1.61 9.93
C TYR A 81 7.62 -1.90 10.51
N LEU A 82 8.63 -1.12 10.10
CA LEU A 82 9.97 -1.22 10.66
C LEU A 82 10.11 -0.31 11.88
N PRO A 83 10.64 -0.80 13.03
CA PRO A 83 10.97 0.07 14.15
C PRO A 83 11.96 1.15 13.68
N PRO A 84 11.89 2.39 14.21
CA PRO A 84 12.83 3.43 13.85
C PRO A 84 14.24 2.89 14.07
N ALA A 85 15.09 2.99 13.03
CA ALA A 85 16.48 2.55 13.12
C ALA A 85 17.07 3.10 14.42
N LYS A 86 17.54 2.21 15.30
CA LYS A 86 18.12 2.59 16.60
C LYS A 86 19.09 3.74 16.34
N LYS A 87 18.74 4.96 16.77
CA LYS A 87 19.69 6.08 16.76
C LYS A 87 20.92 5.54 17.48
N LYS A 88 22.06 5.45 16.78
CA LYS A 88 23.34 5.17 17.44
C LYS A 88 23.43 6.22 18.55
N LEU A 89 23.27 5.79 19.80
CA LEU A 89 23.54 6.60 20.98
C LEU A 89 24.98 7.07 20.78
N ALA A 90 25.14 8.32 20.38
CA ALA A 90 26.42 8.97 20.38
C ALA A 90 26.87 8.94 21.83
N GLN A 91 27.76 8.00 22.15
CA GLN A 91 28.46 7.96 23.42
C GLN A 91 29.27 9.25 23.50
N LYS A 92 28.68 10.29 24.10
CA LYS A 92 29.46 11.33 24.77
C LYS A 92 30.20 10.64 25.92
N LYS A 93 31.37 10.07 25.64
CA LYS A 93 32.39 9.96 26.68
C LYS A 93 32.98 11.36 26.86
N LYS A 94 32.43 12.08 27.84
CA LYS A 94 33.19 13.06 28.61
C LYS A 94 34.12 12.26 29.53
N GLY A 95 35.38 12.69 29.66
CA GLY A 95 36.38 12.10 30.54
C GLY A 95 37.73 12.13 29.86
#